data_AF-A0A3S1Q515-F1
#
_entry.id   AF-A0A3S1Q515-F1
#
_cell.length_a   1.000
_cell.length_b   1.000
_cell.length_c   1.000
_cell.angle_alpha   90.00
_cell.angle_beta   90.00
_cell.angle_gamma   90.00
#
_symmetry.space_group_name_H-M   'P 1'
#
loop_
_entity.id
_entity.type
_entity.pdbx_description
1 polymer ?
#
loop_
_entity_poly.entity_id
_entity_poly.type
_entity_poly.pdbx_seq_one_letter_code
_entity_poly.pdbx_strand_id
1 'polypeptide(L)' 'LGLALKTLPVGTAYAVWTGIGTVGTALLGIWLLGEPATVVRLACIGLIVCGIVGLKLVA' A
#
# COMPACT_ATOMS: atom_id res chain seq x y z
N LEU A 1 -30.23 7.93 5.56
CA LEU A 1 -29.10 7.62 6.46
C LEU A 1 -28.54 6.18 6.35
N GLY A 2 -29.08 5.27 5.52
CA GLY A 2 -28.75 3.83 5.64
C GLY A 2 -28.22 3.09 4.40
N LEU A 3 -27.99 3.74 3.25
CA LEU A 3 -27.64 3.04 1.99
C LEU A 3 -26.15 3.15 1.57
N ALA A 4 -25.37 4.04 2.19
CA ALA A 4 -23.95 4.27 1.85
C ALA A 4 -22.96 3.39 2.63
N LEU A 5 -23.43 2.62 3.62
CA LEU A 5 -22.61 1.79 4.50
C LEU A 5 -22.47 0.32 4.01
N LYS A 6 -23.02 -0.03 2.84
CA LYS A 6 -23.23 -1.44 2.45
C LYS A 6 -22.36 -1.94 1.28
N THR A 7 -21.60 -1.09 0.59
CA THR A 7 -21.07 -1.47 -0.74
C THR A 7 -19.55 -1.44 -0.90
N LEU A 8 -18.79 -0.83 0.01
CA LEU A 8 -17.33 -0.88 -0.05
C LEU A 8 -16.81 -1.06 1.38
N PRO A 9 -16.21 -2.21 1.73
CA PRO A 9 -15.62 -2.39 3.04
C PRO A 9 -14.55 -1.30 3.21
N VAL A 10 -14.84 -0.35 4.10
CA VAL A 10 -14.04 0.86 4.31
C VAL A 10 -12.59 0.48 4.64
N GLY A 11 -12.39 -0.63 5.35
CA GLY A 11 -11.06 -1.18 5.64
C GLY A 11 -10.26 -1.54 4.38
N THR A 12 -10.92 -2.11 3.37
CA THR A 12 -10.32 -2.49 2.09
C THR A 12 -9.99 -1.22 1.30
N ALA A 13 -10.90 -0.25 1.22
CA ALA A 13 -10.61 1.06 0.60
C ALA A 13 -9.40 1.76 1.27
N TYR A 14 -9.35 1.76 2.60
CA TYR A 14 -8.26 2.35 3.38
C TYR A 14 -6.93 1.64 3.11
N ALA A 15 -6.89 0.31 3.16
CA ALA A 15 -5.69 -0.48 2.92
C ALA A 15 -5.06 -0.22 1.54
N VAL A 16 -5.87 -0.10 0.48
CA VAL A 16 -5.36 0.24 -0.86
C VAL A 16 -4.84 1.67 -0.90
N TRP A 17 -5.53 2.63 -0.27
CA TRP A 17 -5.07 4.01 -0.23
C TRP A 17 -3.72 4.14 0.49
N THR A 18 -3.56 3.52 1.67
CA THR A 18 -2.28 3.50 2.40
C THR A 18 -1.18 2.80 1.61
N GLY A 19 -1.53 1.72 0.91
CA GLY A 19 -0.57 0.98 0.08
C GLY A 19 -0.04 1.77 -1.09
N ILE A 20 -0.91 2.45 -1.83
CA ILE A 20 -0.53 3.33 -2.94
C ILE A 20 0.38 4.45 -2.43
N GLY A 21 0.06 5.08 -1.28
CA GLY A 21 0.89 6.12 -0.69
C GLY A 21 2.28 5.61 -0.28
N THR A 22 2.36 4.40 0.29
CA THR A 22 3.63 3.80 0.73
C THR A 22 4.52 3.43 -0.46
N VAL A 23 3.94 2.84 -1.51
CA VAL A 23 4.68 2.52 -2.74
C VAL A 23 5.11 3.78 -3.47
N GLY A 24 4.23 4.78 -3.58
CA GLY A 24 4.51 6.05 -4.23
C GLY A 24 5.62 6.83 -3.55
N THR A 25 5.60 6.93 -2.22
CA THR A 25 6.67 7.60 -1.44
C THR A 25 7.99 6.84 -1.50
N ALA A 26 7.97 5.50 -1.52
CA ALA A 26 9.17 4.71 -1.69
C ALA A 26 9.80 4.88 -3.09
N LEU A 27 8.99 4.83 -4.15
CA LEU A 27 9.44 5.07 -5.52
C LEU A 27 9.96 6.50 -5.70
N LEU A 28 9.22 7.49 -5.20
CA LEU A 28 9.66 8.89 -5.23
C LEU A 28 10.92 9.11 -4.40
N GLY A 29 11.10 8.45 -3.26
CA GLY A 29 12.34 8.53 -2.48
C GLY A 29 13.55 8.03 -3.26
N ILE A 30 13.41 6.89 -3.95
CA ILE A 30 14.45 6.34 -4.82
C ILE A 30 14.75 7.30 -5.99
N TRP A 31 13.72 7.87 -6.62
CA TRP A 31 13.87 8.69 -7.82
C TRP A 31 14.33 10.13 -7.55
N LEU A 32 13.85 10.74 -6.45
CA LEU A 32 14.06 12.14 -6.12
C LEU A 32 15.25 12.35 -5.17
N LEU A 33 15.46 11.45 -4.19
CA LEU A 33 16.59 11.55 -3.26
C LEU A 33 17.81 10.72 -3.70
N GLY A 34 17.69 9.90 -4.75
CA GLY A 34 18.78 9.03 -5.22
C GLY A 34 19.23 8.01 -4.17
N GLU A 35 18.37 7.74 -3.17
CA GLU A 35 18.68 6.79 -2.12
C GLU A 35 18.94 5.40 -2.73
N PRO A 36 20.00 4.70 -2.30
CA PRO A 36 20.32 3.39 -2.85
C PRO A 36 19.09 2.48 -2.66
N ALA A 37 18.55 2.01 -3.78
CA ALA A 37 17.55 0.97 -3.84
C ALA A 37 18.20 -0.37 -3.45
N THR A 38 18.62 -0.46 -2.18
CA THR A 38 19.18 -1.67 -1.61
C THR A 38 18.12 -2.76 -1.67
N VAL A 39 18.57 -3.96 -2.04
CA VAL A 39 17.70 -5.15 -2.20
C VAL A 39 16.83 -5.38 -0.96
N VAL A 40 17.35 -5.08 0.23
CA VAL A 40 16.64 -5.18 1.52
C VAL A 40 15.48 -4.18 1.63
N ARG A 41 15.66 -2.92 1.21
CA ARG A 41 14.62 -1.90 1.24
C ARG A 41 13.50 -2.23 0.26
N LEU A 42 13.87 -2.70 -0.94
CA LEU A 42 12.91 -3.15 -1.95
C LEU A 42 12.14 -4.40 -1.47
N ALA A 43 12.82 -5.33 -0.80
CA ALA A 43 12.19 -6.50 -0.17
C ALA A 43 11.20 -6.09 0.94
N CYS A 44 11.55 -5.14 1.81
CA CYS A 44 10.64 -4.61 2.84
C CYS A 44 9.42 -3.94 2.22
N ILE A 45 9.60 -3.12 1.18
CA ILE A 45 8.48 -2.50 0.45
C ILE A 45 7.59 -3.58 -0.17
N GLY A 46 8.19 -4.58 -0.81
CA GLY A 46 7.46 -5.72 -1.37
C GLY A 46 6.67 -6.50 -0.31
N LEU A 47 7.22 -6.66 0.90
CA LEU A 47 6.58 -7.35 2.02
C LEU A 47 5.37 -6.55 2.56
N ILE A 48 5.51 -5.22 2.63
CA ILE A 48 4.40 -4.31 2.97
C ILE A 48 3.29 -4.41 1.91
N VAL A 49 3.64 -4.36 0.62
CA VAL A 49 2.69 -4.49 -0.49
C VAL A 49 2.00 -5.85 -0.47
N CYS A 50 2.74 -6.94 -0.29
CA CYS A 50 2.18 -8.28 -0.15
C CYS A 50 1.21 -8.39 1.03
N GLY A 51 1.53 -7.78 2.18
CA GLY A 51 0.62 -7.73 3.34
C GLY A 51 -0.69 -6.99 3.03
N ILE A 52 -0.62 -5.88 2.32
CA ILE A 52 -1.79 -5.09 1.91
C ILE A 52 -2.65 -5.85 0.89
N VAL A 53 -2.02 -6.47 -0.10
CA VAL A 53 -2.70 -7.28 -1.12
C VAL A 53 -3.32 -8.53 -0.50
N GLY A 54 -2.62 -9.18 0.45
CA GLY A 54 -3.14 -10.31 1.21
C GLY A 54 -4.38 -9.94 2.02
N LEU A 55 -4.36 -8.80 2.73
CA LEU A 55 -5.53 -8.28 3.44
C LEU A 55 -6.68 -7.95 2.48
N LYS A 56 -6.39 -7.46 1.28
CA LYS A 56 -7.36 -7.18 0.20
C LYS A 56 -7.99 -8.43 -0.43
N LEU A 57 -7.27 -9.55 -0.45
CA LEU A 57 -7.75 -10.83 -0.98
C LEU A 57 -8.53 -11.63 0.06
N VAL A 58 -8.20 -11.43 1.34
CA VAL A 58 -8.87 -12.07 2.49
C VAL A 58 -10.14 -11.34 2.92
N ALA A 59 -10.22 -10.02 2.77
CA ALA A 59 -11.35 -9.17 3.20
C ALA A 59 -12.15 -8.63 2.02
#